data_AF-A0A0D3Q1X4-F1
#
_entry.id   AF-A0A0D3Q1X4-F1
#
_cell.length_a   1.000
_cell.length_b   1.000
_cell.length_c   1.000
_cell.angle_alpha   90.00
_cell.angle_beta   90.00
_cell.angle_gamma   90.00
#
_symmetry.space_group_name_H-M   'P 1'
#
loop_
_entity.id
_entity.type
_entity.pdbx_description
1 polymer ?
#
loop_
_entity_poly.entity_id
_entity_poly.type
_entity_poly.pdbx_seq_one_letter_code
_entity_poly.pdbx_strand_id
1 'polypeptide(L)'
;VTNIDAPGHRFFIKIMITGTSQADCAVLIVAAGIGEFEAGISKNGQTREHALLAFTLGVKKLIVGVNKMDSTEPPYSETRFEEIKKEVSSYIKKIGYNPAAVAFVPISG
;
A
#
# COMPACT_ATOMS: atom_id res chain seq x y z
N VAL A 1 -7.58 12.18 -14.67
CA VAL A 1 -7.33 11.06 -13.74
C VAL A 1 -8.56 10.95 -12.85
N THR A 2 -9.32 9.86 -12.93
CA THR A 2 -10.48 9.63 -12.07
C THR A 2 -9.98 9.00 -10.78
N ASN A 3 -10.11 9.71 -9.66
CA ASN A 3 -9.63 9.24 -8.36
C ASN A 3 -10.81 8.58 -7.62
N ILE A 4 -10.69 7.29 -7.31
CA ILE A 4 -11.70 6.53 -6.55
C ILE A 4 -11.12 6.36 -5.16
N ASP A 5 -11.57 7.18 -4.21
CA ASP A 5 -11.17 7.09 -2.82
C ASP A 5 -11.98 5.99 -2.13
N ALA A 6 -11.27 5.00 -1.56
CA ALA A 6 -11.88 3.87 -0.86
C ALA A 6 -11.49 3.94 0.61
N PRO A 7 -12.41 4.34 1.51
CA PRO A 7 -12.12 4.34 2.95
C PRO A 7 -11.88 2.91 3.44
N GLY A 8 -10.90 2.73 4.34
CA GLY A 8 -10.43 1.43 4.86
C GLY A 8 -11.40 0.69 5.77
N HIS A 9 -12.71 0.83 5.55
CA HIS A 9 -13.75 0.13 6.28
C HIS A 9 -14.23 -1.07 5.46
N ARG A 10 -14.27 -2.26 6.07
CA ARG A 10 -14.60 -3.57 5.45
C ARG A 10 -15.89 -3.59 4.59
N PHE A 11 -16.80 -2.65 4.82
CA PHE A 11 -18.04 -2.51 4.03
C PHE A 11 -17.86 -1.85 2.65
N PHE A 12 -16.73 -1.20 2.36
CA PHE A 12 -16.46 -0.53 1.08
C PHE A 12 -15.81 -1.43 0.02
N ILE A 13 -15.52 -2.70 0.35
CA ILE A 13 -14.97 -3.68 -0.59
C ILE A 13 -15.83 -3.80 -1.85
N LYS A 14 -17.16 -3.63 -1.74
CA LYS A 14 -18.07 -3.65 -2.90
C LYS A 14 -17.89 -2.44 -3.83
N ILE A 15 -17.59 -1.26 -3.30
CA ILE A 15 -17.31 -0.04 -4.10
C ILE A 15 -15.90 -0.12 -4.70
N MET A 16 -14.95 -0.68 -3.94
CA MET A 16 -13.61 -0.99 -4.43
C MET A 16 -13.65 -1.98 -5.60
N ILE A 17 -14.43 -3.07 -5.53
CA ILE A 17 -14.55 -4.05 -6.64
C ILE A 17 -15.06 -3.41 -7.94
N THR A 18 -16.09 -2.56 -7.86
CA THR A 18 -16.62 -1.88 -9.07
C THR A 18 -15.64 -0.85 -9.64
N GLY A 19 -14.90 -0.15 -8.77
CA GLY A 19 -13.89 0.84 -9.19
C GLY A 19 -12.57 0.24 -9.68
N THR A 20 -12.15 -0.88 -9.09
CA THR A 20 -10.88 -1.55 -9.42
C THR A 20 -11.01 -2.40 -10.69
N SER A 21 -12.21 -2.85 -11.05
CA SER A 21 -12.50 -3.54 -12.32
C SER A 21 -12.14 -2.69 -13.57
N GLN A 22 -12.12 -1.36 -13.44
CA GLN A 22 -11.67 -0.44 -14.49
C GLN A 22 -10.30 0.19 -14.20
N ALA A 23 -9.66 -0.16 -13.08
CA ALA A 23 -8.40 0.45 -12.68
C ALA A 23 -7.22 -0.29 -13.31
N ASP A 24 -6.50 0.39 -14.21
CA ASP A 24 -5.24 -0.11 -14.75
C ASP A 24 -4.10 -0.06 -13.72
N CYS A 25 -4.26 0.73 -12.65
CA CYS A 25 -3.27 0.97 -11.61
C CYS A 25 -3.94 1.13 -10.24
N ALA A 26 -3.35 0.51 -9.21
CA ALA A 26 -3.73 0.71 -7.82
C ALA A 26 -2.65 1.51 -7.08
N VAL A 27 -3.09 2.37 -6.17
CA VAL A 27 -2.20 3.08 -5.24
C VAL A 27 -2.48 2.56 -3.84
N LEU A 28 -1.44 2.03 -3.19
CA LEU A 28 -1.48 1.52 -1.83
C LEU A 28 -0.74 2.50 -0.93
N ILE A 29 -1.44 3.08 0.03
CA ILE A 29 -0.84 4.00 1.00
C ILE A 29 -0.44 3.21 2.25
N VAL A 30 0.79 3.41 2.70
CA VAL A 30 1.39 2.77 3.87
C VAL A 30 1.93 3.86 4.79
N ALA A 31 1.54 3.87 6.06
CA ALA A 31 2.08 4.82 7.03
C ALA A 31 3.50 4.42 7.46
N ALA A 32 4.42 5.38 7.54
CA ALA A 32 5.80 5.19 7.97
C ALA A 32 5.98 5.26 9.50
N GLY A 33 4.96 5.78 10.20
CA GLY A 33 4.97 5.92 11.66
C GLY A 33 5.26 4.61 12.39
N ILE A 34 6.01 4.71 13.47
CA ILE A 34 6.38 3.58 14.33
C ILE A 34 5.09 3.05 14.99
N GLY A 35 4.77 1.77 14.79
CA GLY A 35 3.55 1.12 15.25
C GLY A 35 2.42 1.09 14.21
N GLU A 36 2.27 2.13 13.38
CA GLU A 36 1.26 2.16 12.30
C GLU A 36 1.64 1.22 11.16
N PHE A 37 2.91 1.22 10.76
CA PHE A 37 3.43 0.30 9.75
C PHE A 37 3.23 -1.17 10.17
N GLU A 38 3.62 -1.48 11.41
CA GLU A 38 3.53 -2.82 11.99
C GLU A 38 2.07 -3.29 12.10
N ALA A 39 1.15 -2.38 12.47
CA ALA A 39 -0.28 -2.68 12.50
C ALA A 39 -0.84 -2.94 11.08
N GLY A 40 -0.41 -2.17 10.08
CA GLY A 40 -0.83 -2.31 8.68
C GLY A 40 -0.32 -3.59 8.00
N ILE A 41 0.91 -4.02 8.33
CA ILE A 41 1.50 -5.27 7.82
C ILE A 41 1.18 -6.49 8.69
N SER A 42 0.46 -6.32 9.80
CA SER A 42 0.02 -7.43 10.64
C SER A 42 -0.99 -8.35 9.91
N LYS A 43 -1.23 -9.55 10.44
CA LYS A 43 -2.17 -10.54 9.85
C LYS A 43 -3.60 -9.99 9.69
N ASN A 44 -4.00 -9.06 10.54
CA ASN A 44 -5.31 -8.38 10.48
C ASN A 44 -5.23 -6.98 9.84
N GLY A 45 -4.07 -6.63 9.29
CA GLY A 45 -3.80 -5.31 8.73
C GLY A 45 -4.50 -5.08 7.40
N GLN A 46 -5.10 -3.90 7.24
CA GLN A 46 -5.85 -3.53 6.04
C GLN A 46 -4.96 -3.45 4.78
N THR A 47 -3.70 -3.03 4.92
CA THR A 47 -2.73 -2.94 3.81
C THR A 47 -2.53 -4.29 3.12
N ARG A 48 -2.53 -5.38 3.89
CA ARG A 48 -2.41 -6.75 3.37
C ARG A 48 -3.64 -7.19 2.59
N GLU A 49 -4.82 -6.97 3.19
CA GLU A 49 -6.10 -7.34 2.60
C GLU A 49 -6.34 -6.58 1.28
N HIS A 50 -6.06 -5.28 1.26
CA HIS A 50 -6.17 -4.46 0.06
C HIS A 50 -5.20 -4.88 -1.06
N ALA A 51 -3.94 -5.19 -0.73
CA ALA A 51 -2.97 -5.63 -1.73
C ALA A 51 -3.35 -6.97 -2.38
N LEU A 52 -3.87 -7.91 -1.59
CA LEU A 52 -4.37 -9.20 -2.08
C LEU A 52 -5.63 -9.04 -2.93
N LEU A 53 -6.55 -8.16 -2.51
CA LEU A 53 -7.76 -7.86 -3.27
C LEU A 53 -7.41 -7.22 -4.62
N ALA A 54 -6.50 -6.24 -4.64
CA ALA A 54 -6.04 -5.63 -5.89
C ALA A 54 -5.47 -6.67 -6.86
N PHE A 55 -4.76 -7.69 -6.35
CA PHE A 55 -4.19 -8.75 -7.18
C PHE A 55 -5.30 -9.66 -7.74
N THR A 56 -6.23 -10.06 -6.89
CA THR A 56 -7.38 -10.89 -7.28
C THR A 56 -8.27 -10.19 -8.30
N LEU A 57 -8.34 -8.85 -8.24
CA LEU A 57 -9.09 -8.02 -9.19
C LEU A 57 -8.36 -7.79 -10.53
N GLY A 58 -7.14 -8.30 -10.67
CA GLY A 58 -6.40 -8.25 -11.94
C GLY A 58 -5.61 -6.96 -12.17
N VAL A 59 -5.42 -6.13 -11.14
CA VAL A 59 -4.59 -4.93 -11.25
C VAL A 59 -3.14 -5.35 -11.42
N LYS A 60 -2.52 -4.99 -12.55
CA LYS A 60 -1.13 -5.36 -12.84
C LYS A 60 -0.12 -4.32 -12.34
N LYS A 61 -0.53 -3.05 -12.23
CA LYS A 61 0.33 -1.95 -11.80
C LYS A 61 -0.04 -1.54 -10.37
N LEU A 62 0.93 -1.64 -9.46
CA LEU A 62 0.79 -1.22 -8.08
C LEU A 62 1.80 -0.12 -7.79
N ILE A 63 1.35 0.96 -7.15
CA ILE A 63 2.20 2.03 -6.63
C ILE A 63 2.05 2.03 -5.13
N VAL A 64 3.17 2.06 -4.40
CA VAL A 64 3.19 2.12 -2.94
C VAL A 64 3.60 3.54 -2.52
N GLY A 65 2.69 4.26 -1.89
CA GLY A 65 2.97 5.56 -1.27
C GLY A 65 3.29 5.36 0.22
N VAL A 66 4.51 5.68 0.63
CA VAL A 66 4.90 5.67 2.05
C VAL A 66 4.57 7.04 2.64
N ASN A 67 3.47 7.14 3.37
CA ASN A 67 2.93 8.38 3.94
C ASN A 67 3.41 8.61 5.38
N LYS A 68 3.29 9.84 5.88
CA LYS A 68 3.71 10.26 7.22
C LYS A 68 5.22 10.11 7.47
N MET A 69 6.04 10.45 6.47
CA MET A 69 7.51 10.44 6.60
C MET A 69 8.01 11.47 7.63
N ASP A 70 7.22 12.50 7.94
CA ASP A 70 7.45 13.43 9.04
C ASP A 70 7.40 12.77 10.43
N SER A 71 6.57 11.72 10.58
CA SER A 71 6.30 11.05 11.84
C SER A 71 7.29 9.91 12.15
N THR A 72 8.30 9.69 11.30
CA THR A 72 9.40 8.78 11.63
C THR A 72 10.32 9.44 12.66
N GLU A 73 10.96 8.65 13.51
CA GLU A 73 12.02 9.13 14.40
C GLU A 73 13.37 8.59 13.89
N PRO A 74 14.29 9.44 13.37
CA PRO A 74 14.16 10.87 13.09
C PRO A 74 13.25 11.19 11.89
N PRO A 75 12.75 12.44 11.75
CA PRO A 75 11.87 12.82 10.64
C PRO A 75 12.55 12.59 9.29
N TYR A 76 11.82 12.05 8.33
CA TYR A 76 12.32 11.69 6.99
C TYR A 76 13.51 10.72 7.02
N SER A 77 13.51 9.76 7.95
CA SER A 77 14.57 8.74 8.04
C SER A 77 14.57 7.85 6.80
N GLU A 78 15.65 7.91 6.02
CA GLU A 78 15.86 7.04 4.86
C GLU A 78 15.94 5.56 5.28
N THR A 79 16.58 5.27 6.41
CA THR A 79 16.67 3.91 6.96
C THR A 79 15.28 3.31 7.16
N ARG A 80 14.34 4.09 7.69
CA ARG A 80 12.97 3.63 7.92
C ARG A 80 12.24 3.36 6.58
N PHE A 81 12.43 4.23 5.60
CA PHE A 81 11.86 4.02 4.27
C PHE A 81 12.43 2.76 3.59
N GLU A 82 13.73 2.50 3.70
CA GLU A 82 14.34 1.29 3.15
C GLU A 82 13.83 0.01 3.82
N GLU A 83 13.65 0.01 5.14
CA GLU A 83 13.04 -1.10 5.88
C GLU A 83 11.63 -1.40 5.37
N ILE A 84 10.78 -0.37 5.30
CA ILE A 84 9.40 -0.47 4.81
C ILE A 84 9.39 -0.99 3.38
N LYS A 85 10.22 -0.41 2.50
CA LYS A 85 10.34 -0.82 1.11
C LYS A 85 10.73 -2.29 1.00
N LYS A 86 11.68 -2.76 1.81
CA LYS A 86 12.14 -4.15 1.80
C LYS A 86 11.07 -5.12 2.30
N GLU A 87 10.39 -4.79 3.40
CA GLU A 87 9.28 -5.57 3.95
C GLU A 87 8.12 -5.67 2.96
N VAL A 88 7.66 -4.52 2.45
CA VAL A 88 6.56 -4.45 1.47
C VAL A 88 6.96 -5.15 0.18
N SER A 89 8.19 -5.00 -0.30
CA SER A 89 8.70 -5.71 -1.50
C SER A 89 8.67 -7.23 -1.34
N SER A 90 9.07 -7.74 -0.16
CA SER A 90 8.97 -9.17 0.15
C SER A 90 7.51 -9.63 0.18
N TYR A 91 6.63 -8.79 0.71
CA TYR A 91 5.21 -9.09 0.84
C TYR A 91 4.47 -9.12 -0.52
N ILE A 92 4.63 -8.08 -1.35
CA ILE A 92 4.03 -8.03 -2.70
C ILE A 92 4.54 -9.17 -3.58
N LYS A 93 5.81 -9.58 -3.41
CA LYS A 93 6.39 -10.74 -4.10
C LYS A 93 5.71 -12.06 -3.69
N LYS A 94 5.32 -12.20 -2.42
CA LYS A 94 4.53 -13.37 -1.95
C LYS A 94 3.10 -13.37 -2.49
N ILE A 95 2.50 -12.19 -2.69
CA ILE A 95 1.17 -12.08 -3.30
C ILE A 95 1.20 -12.48 -4.78
N GLY A 96 2.31 -12.18 -5.48
CA GLY A 96 2.49 -12.48 -6.90
C GLY A 96 2.79 -11.26 -7.77
N TYR A 97 2.96 -10.08 -7.17
CA TYR A 97 3.39 -8.88 -7.90
C TYR A 97 4.89 -8.90 -8.18
N ASN A 98 5.28 -8.28 -9.31
CA ASN A 98 6.69 -8.05 -9.60
C ASN A 98 7.18 -6.78 -8.87
N PRO A 99 8.08 -6.89 -7.88
CA PRO A 99 8.58 -5.73 -7.14
C PRO A 99 9.32 -4.72 -8.02
N ALA A 100 9.87 -5.13 -9.17
CA ALA A 100 10.52 -4.23 -10.12
C ALA A 100 9.53 -3.30 -10.86
N ALA A 101 8.25 -3.71 -10.94
CA ALA A 101 7.19 -2.93 -11.55
C ALA A 101 6.45 -2.04 -10.53
N VAL A 102 6.79 -2.14 -9.24
CA VAL A 102 6.16 -1.38 -8.16
C VAL A 102 7.00 -0.17 -7.82
N ALA A 103 6.43 1.02 -8.03
CA ALA A 103 7.04 2.28 -7.64
C ALA A 103 6.79 2.53 -6.15
N PHE A 104 7.85 2.88 -5.40
CA PHE A 104 7.77 3.31 -4.01
C PHE A 104 8.01 4.82 -3.95
N VAL A 105 7.05 5.56 -3.43
CA VAL A 105 7.11 7.02 -3.35
C VAL A 105 6.98 7.46 -1.90
N PRO A 106 8.00 8.09 -1.29
CA PRO A 106 7.85 8.72 0.01
C PRO A 106 6.99 9.98 -0.16
N ILE A 107 5.92 10.06 0.62
CA ILE A 107 5.01 11.21 0.66
C ILE A 107 4.83 11.65 2.11
N SER A 108 4.55 12.94 2.27
CA SER A 108 4.13 13.52 3.55
C SER A 108 2.94 14.40 3.22
N GLY A 109 1.76 13.96 3.65
CA GLY A 109 0.50 14.69 3.48
C GLY A 109 0.18 15.56 4.67
#